data_AF-A0A7S3RUB8-F1
#
_entry.id   AF-A0A7S3RUB8-F1
#
_cell.length_a   1.000
_cell.length_b   1.000
_cell.length_c   1.000
_cell.angle_alpha   90.00
_cell.angle_beta   90.00
_cell.angle_gamma   90.00
#
_symmetry.space_group_name_H-M   'P 1'
#
loop_
_entity.id
_entity.type
_entity.pdbx_description
1 polymer ?
#
loop_
_entity_poly.entity_id
_entity_poly.type
_entity_poly.pdbx_seq_one_letter_code
_entity_poly.pdbx_strand_id
1 'polypeptide(L)'
;LDSAGTAFLLFTMVYARAVLHPGKEGYYAPVKERGAWLRYGAWTAAFLYGFLGPVLGLQAMGSSTMYGNVLQFGANNHWVVPTGVLQTHYADKKPNPKGEWLEEVLVDAFGGGMLRVEQTSSKVMNQLCPAEATSQLPVRAKELLPMVGSSGKYFEMYAARNYFERPFFNLSSTAIHAGAGKAADASAEDSVKRYVVPAFELRRLLALARERKETLELTYTKIPSSMRTVSEWRTMKGTQVQLLEEKGRTVKCTVSEESGQQTACESTEIALLPPPPSWLQWMLAPYPVPLVDWETHNEIHCST
;
A
#
# COMPACT_ATOMS: atom_id res chain seq x y z
N LEU A 1 13.91 14.15 -19.39
CA LEU A 1 14.22 14.55 -18.00
C LEU A 1 12.89 14.80 -17.31
N ASP A 2 12.64 14.16 -16.18
CA ASP A 2 11.46 14.49 -15.38
C ASP A 2 11.67 15.82 -14.62
N SER A 3 10.61 16.33 -14.00
CA SER A 3 10.64 17.57 -13.21
C SER A 3 11.67 17.48 -12.07
N ALA A 4 11.85 16.29 -11.52
CA ALA A 4 12.84 15.98 -10.50
C ALA A 4 14.29 16.13 -10.97
N GLY A 5 14.65 15.47 -12.07
CA GLY A 5 15.98 15.57 -12.66
C GLY A 5 16.30 17.02 -13.05
N THR A 6 15.29 17.75 -13.51
CA THR A 6 15.43 19.18 -13.83
C THR A 6 15.70 20.01 -12.57
N ALA A 7 14.94 19.80 -11.50
CA ALA A 7 15.17 20.47 -10.23
C ALA A 7 16.55 20.13 -9.64
N PHE A 8 16.96 18.87 -9.69
CA PHE A 8 18.26 18.43 -9.16
C PHE A 8 19.43 19.07 -9.93
N LEU A 9 19.33 19.14 -11.26
CA LEU A 9 20.32 19.84 -12.09
C LEU A 9 20.37 21.33 -11.76
N LEU A 10 19.22 22.00 -11.63
CA LEU A 10 19.17 23.43 -11.28
C LEU A 10 19.79 23.69 -9.90
N PHE A 11 19.44 22.91 -8.87
CA PHE A 11 20.04 23.04 -7.55
C PHE A 11 21.55 22.78 -7.57
N THR A 12 21.99 21.77 -8.33
CA THR A 12 23.43 21.47 -8.50
C THR A 12 24.15 22.64 -9.18
N MET A 13 23.57 23.24 -10.22
CA MET A 13 24.15 24.40 -10.90
C MET A 13 24.22 25.63 -9.99
N VAL A 14 23.16 25.90 -9.20
CA VAL A 14 23.14 27.01 -8.22
C VAL A 14 24.19 26.78 -7.13
N TYR A 15 24.28 25.57 -6.60
CA TYR A 15 25.27 25.20 -5.58
C TYR A 15 26.70 25.31 -6.14
N ALA A 16 26.96 24.74 -7.33
CA ALA A 16 28.26 24.81 -7.99
C ALA A 16 28.66 26.26 -8.26
N ARG A 17 27.75 27.11 -8.74
CA ARG A 17 28.01 28.54 -8.95
C ARG A 17 28.37 29.26 -7.65
N ALA A 18 27.63 29.00 -6.57
CA ALA A 18 27.86 29.63 -5.27
C ALA A 18 29.18 29.20 -4.61
N VAL A 19 29.63 27.96 -4.86
CA VAL A 19 30.89 27.43 -4.32
C VAL A 19 32.09 27.77 -5.18
N LEU A 20 31.96 27.69 -6.52
CA LEU A 20 33.08 27.83 -7.46
C LEU A 20 33.36 29.28 -7.87
N HIS A 21 32.39 30.18 -7.74
CA HIS A 21 32.56 31.60 -8.05
C HIS A 21 32.30 32.48 -6.82
N PRO A 22 33.19 32.44 -5.80
CA PRO A 22 33.16 33.46 -4.76
C PRO A 22 33.36 34.81 -5.45
N GLY A 23 32.42 35.75 -5.27
CA GLY A 23 32.49 37.07 -5.88
C GLY A 23 33.85 37.72 -5.65
N LYS A 24 34.31 38.52 -6.62
CA LYS A 24 35.66 39.12 -6.69
C LYS A 24 36.01 40.07 -5.53
N GLU A 25 35.13 40.30 -4.58
CA GLU A 25 35.39 41.20 -3.45
C GLU A 25 35.97 40.42 -2.28
N GLY A 26 37.28 40.59 -2.11
CA GLY A 26 38.13 39.90 -1.14
C GLY A 26 37.52 39.81 0.24
N TYR A 27 36.96 38.65 0.56
CA TYR A 27 36.68 38.21 1.92
C TYR A 27 36.70 36.69 1.92
N TYR A 28 37.74 36.15 2.56
CA TYR A 28 37.79 34.79 3.11
C TYR A 28 36.76 34.66 4.25
N ALA A 29 35.50 35.03 4.02
CA ALA A 29 34.43 34.62 4.91
C ALA A 29 34.44 33.08 4.86
N PRO A 30 34.62 32.39 6.00
CA PRO A 30 34.76 30.94 6.01
C PRO A 30 33.57 30.34 5.27
N VAL A 31 33.85 29.43 4.33
CA VAL A 31 32.89 28.73 3.46
C VAL A 31 31.71 28.14 4.26
N LYS A 32 31.88 27.95 5.58
CA LYS A 32 30.85 27.56 6.53
C LYS A 32 29.64 28.50 6.58
N GLU A 33 29.79 29.81 6.44
CA GLU A 33 28.68 30.77 6.60
C GLU A 33 27.97 31.09 5.27
N ARG A 34 28.73 31.30 4.19
CA ARG A 34 28.17 31.77 2.90
C ARG A 34 27.38 30.73 2.10
N GLY A 35 27.38 29.47 2.52
CA GLY A 35 26.63 28.39 1.87
C GLY A 35 25.65 27.66 2.79
N ALA A 36 25.49 28.10 4.04
CA ALA A 36 24.65 27.39 5.01
C ALA A 36 23.21 27.29 4.53
N TRP A 37 22.59 28.39 4.09
CA TRP A 37 21.22 28.41 3.60
C TRP A 37 21.03 27.58 2.31
N LEU A 38 22.02 27.54 1.42
CA LEU A 38 21.99 26.69 0.22
C LEU A 38 22.06 25.21 0.58
N ARG A 39 22.89 24.85 1.57
CA ARG A 39 22.93 23.50 2.11
C ARG A 39 21.59 23.15 2.73
N TYR A 40 21.06 23.97 3.62
CA TYR A 40 19.74 23.74 4.22
C TYR A 40 18.65 23.62 3.16
N GLY A 41 18.63 24.52 2.16
CA GLY A 41 17.69 24.44 1.04
C GLY A 41 17.81 23.16 0.23
N ALA A 42 19.03 22.72 -0.08
CA ALA A 42 19.28 21.46 -0.79
C ALA A 42 18.86 20.24 0.06
N TRP A 43 19.18 20.24 1.35
CA TRP A 43 18.76 19.19 2.29
C TRP A 43 17.24 19.13 2.42
N THR A 44 16.57 20.27 2.58
CA THR A 44 15.11 20.35 2.63
C THR A 44 14.49 19.90 1.31
N ALA A 45 14.99 20.37 0.16
CA ALA A 45 14.49 19.94 -1.13
C ALA A 45 14.68 18.43 -1.36
N ALA A 46 15.85 17.89 -1.02
CA ALA A 46 16.13 16.46 -1.10
C ALA A 46 15.25 15.66 -0.13
N PHE A 47 14.99 16.17 1.08
CA PHE A 47 14.10 15.54 2.04
C PHE A 47 12.64 15.53 1.54
N LEU A 48 12.16 16.68 1.07
CA LEU A 48 10.82 16.83 0.51
C LEU A 48 10.63 15.94 -0.72
N TYR A 49 11.62 15.87 -1.60
CA TYR A 49 11.57 15.04 -2.80
C TYR A 49 11.73 13.54 -2.50
N GLY A 50 12.73 13.17 -1.72
CA GLY A 50 13.07 11.78 -1.45
C GLY A 50 12.10 11.08 -0.50
N PHE A 51 11.47 11.82 0.42
CA PHE A 51 10.64 11.25 1.48
C PHE A 51 9.21 11.80 1.49
N LEU A 52 9.03 13.11 1.61
CA LEU A 52 7.68 13.66 1.83
C LEU A 52 6.78 13.54 0.61
N GLY A 53 7.30 13.83 -0.59
CA GLY A 53 6.58 13.76 -1.85
C GLY A 53 5.98 12.38 -2.11
N PRO A 54 6.77 11.29 -2.04
CA PRO A 54 6.25 9.93 -2.10
C PRO A 54 5.25 9.59 -1.00
N VAL A 55 5.54 9.94 0.26
CA VAL A 55 4.65 9.66 1.40
C VAL A 55 3.29 10.32 1.24
N LEU A 56 3.24 11.54 0.71
CA LEU A 56 2.01 12.29 0.43
C LEU A 56 1.36 11.92 -0.92
N GLY A 57 1.93 10.96 -1.68
CA GLY A 57 1.43 10.57 -3.00
C GLY A 57 1.59 11.65 -4.09
N LEU A 58 2.34 12.71 -3.81
CA LEU A 58 2.64 13.82 -4.74
C LEU A 58 3.65 13.43 -5.82
N GLN A 59 4.47 12.41 -5.54
CA GLN A 59 5.48 11.90 -6.45
C GLN A 59 5.27 10.43 -6.72
N ALA A 60 5.20 10.05 -7.99
CA ALA A 60 5.27 8.65 -8.39
C ALA A 60 6.73 8.18 -8.22
N MET A 61 6.99 7.23 -7.31
CA MET A 61 8.22 6.45 -7.35
C MET A 61 8.13 5.44 -8.49
N GLY A 62 9.27 5.08 -9.09
CA GLY A 62 9.35 4.12 -10.19
C GLY A 62 8.55 2.85 -9.93
N SER A 63 7.80 2.42 -10.94
CA SER A 63 6.54 1.68 -10.86
C SER A 63 6.61 0.18 -10.61
N SER A 64 7.77 -0.38 -10.24
CA SER A 64 7.93 -1.84 -10.22
C SER A 64 8.89 -2.24 -9.12
N THR A 65 8.49 -2.04 -7.87
CA THR A 65 9.22 -2.67 -6.77
C THR A 65 8.93 -4.17 -6.83
N MET A 66 9.85 -4.94 -7.40
CA MET A 66 9.94 -6.40 -7.23
C MET A 66 10.06 -6.80 -5.74
N TYR A 67 10.17 -5.80 -4.86
CA TYR A 67 10.34 -5.87 -3.41
C TYR A 67 9.05 -5.94 -2.59
N GLY A 68 7.87 -6.11 -3.21
CA GLY A 68 6.58 -6.03 -2.52
C GLY A 68 6.32 -7.08 -1.44
N ASN A 69 7.12 -8.16 -1.38
CA ASN A 69 6.74 -9.35 -0.62
C ASN A 69 7.71 -9.81 0.49
N VAL A 70 8.86 -9.16 0.71
CA VAL A 70 9.82 -9.61 1.75
C VAL A 70 9.97 -8.57 2.86
N LEU A 71 9.71 -9.00 4.10
CA LEU A 71 10.14 -8.40 5.37
C LEU A 71 9.76 -6.94 5.69
N GLN A 72 8.95 -6.25 4.88
CA GLN A 72 8.46 -4.91 5.26
C GLN A 72 7.46 -4.94 6.43
N PHE A 73 6.97 -6.13 6.82
CA PHE A 73 5.96 -6.28 7.87
C PHE A 73 6.51 -6.38 9.31
N GLY A 74 7.81 -6.16 9.50
CA GLY A 74 8.45 -6.14 10.82
C GLY A 74 9.06 -4.80 11.25
N ALA A 75 9.42 -3.92 10.31
CA ALA A 75 9.94 -2.58 10.60
C ALA A 75 10.04 -1.72 9.33
N ASN A 76 9.49 -0.50 9.41
CA ASN A 76 9.94 0.72 8.73
C ASN A 76 10.31 0.64 7.23
N ASN A 77 9.34 0.62 6.32
CA ASN A 77 9.63 1.01 4.92
C ASN A 77 9.58 2.55 4.70
N HIS A 78 9.01 3.30 5.65
CA HIS A 78 8.99 4.76 5.62
C HIS A 78 9.69 5.33 6.86
N TRP A 79 10.88 5.90 6.66
CA TRP A 79 11.68 6.57 7.70
C TRP A 79 10.95 7.75 8.36
N VAL A 80 9.94 8.32 7.69
CA VAL A 80 9.24 9.53 8.14
C VAL A 80 7.88 9.22 8.77
N VAL A 81 7.15 8.22 8.24
CA VAL A 81 5.84 7.84 8.77
C VAL A 81 5.83 6.33 8.96
N PRO A 82 6.14 5.81 10.16
CA PRO A 82 6.26 4.38 10.38
C PRO A 82 4.86 3.77 10.53
N THR A 83 4.06 3.79 9.46
CA THR A 83 2.66 3.33 9.46
C THR A 83 2.54 1.89 9.95
N GLY A 84 3.50 1.02 9.64
CA GLY A 84 3.54 -0.34 10.18
C GLY A 84 3.77 -0.40 11.70
N VAL A 85 4.55 0.53 12.27
CA VAL A 85 4.74 0.63 13.73
C VAL A 85 3.47 1.15 14.38
N LEU A 86 2.82 2.16 13.79
CA LEU A 86 1.55 2.68 14.29
C LEU A 86 0.48 1.58 14.28
N GLN A 87 0.37 0.82 13.19
CA GLN A 87 -0.55 -0.31 13.11
C GLN A 87 -0.26 -1.37 14.18
N THR A 88 1.01 -1.72 14.38
CA THR A 88 1.38 -2.68 15.42
C THR A 88 1.06 -2.15 16.82
N HIS A 89 1.33 -0.86 17.07
CA HIS A 89 1.10 -0.23 18.37
C HIS A 89 -0.38 -0.06 18.71
N TYR A 90 -1.21 0.26 17.70
CA TYR A 90 -2.64 0.51 17.87
C TYR A 90 -3.54 -0.69 17.60
N ALA A 91 -3.00 -1.82 17.09
CA ALA A 91 -3.77 -3.01 16.70
C ALA A 91 -4.80 -3.46 17.75
N ASP A 92 -4.38 -3.53 19.01
CA ASP A 92 -5.19 -4.03 20.13
C ASP A 92 -5.79 -2.92 21.01
N LYS A 93 -5.53 -1.64 20.67
CA LYS A 93 -6.07 -0.50 21.42
C LYS A 93 -7.54 -0.28 21.05
N LYS A 94 -8.36 -0.03 22.06
CA LYS A 94 -9.77 0.39 21.89
C LYS A 94 -9.88 1.91 21.99
N PRO A 95 -10.80 2.55 21.25
CA PRO A 95 -11.05 3.98 21.41
C PRO A 95 -11.37 4.29 22.88
N ASN A 96 -10.62 5.23 23.47
CA ASN A 96 -10.88 5.72 24.81
C ASN A 96 -11.63 7.05 24.69
N PRO A 97 -12.94 7.11 25.02
CA PRO A 97 -13.73 8.34 24.89
C PRO A 97 -13.28 9.46 25.85
N LYS A 98 -12.39 9.17 26.80
CA LYS A 98 -11.77 10.15 27.71
C LYS A 98 -10.30 10.44 27.35
N GLY A 99 -9.80 9.88 26.25
CA GLY A 99 -8.42 10.07 25.80
C GLY A 99 -8.19 11.43 25.16
N GLU A 100 -6.91 11.73 24.86
CA GLU A 100 -6.59 12.87 24.00
C GLU A 100 -7.13 12.62 22.60
N TRP A 101 -7.68 13.67 21.96
CA TRP A 101 -8.29 13.59 20.64
C TRP A 101 -7.37 12.94 19.58
N LEU A 102 -6.06 13.16 19.69
CA LEU A 102 -5.07 12.60 18.77
C LEU A 102 -4.95 11.08 18.94
N GLU A 103 -4.99 10.57 20.18
CA GLU A 103 -4.97 9.14 20.42
C GLU A 103 -6.23 8.48 19.86
N GLU A 104 -7.40 9.10 20.04
CA GLU A 104 -8.66 8.60 19.48
C GLU A 104 -8.60 8.50 17.95
N VAL A 105 -8.10 9.54 17.27
CA VAL A 105 -7.93 9.55 15.81
C VAL A 105 -6.94 8.48 15.35
N LEU A 106 -5.84 8.30 16.07
CA LEU A 106 -4.83 7.29 15.71
C LEU A 106 -5.30 5.86 15.99
N VAL A 107 -6.05 5.64 17.07
CA VAL A 107 -6.67 4.35 17.38
C VAL A 107 -7.74 4.01 16.34
N ASP A 108 -8.59 4.96 15.94
CA ASP A 108 -9.54 4.73 14.86
C ASP A 108 -8.81 4.41 13.54
N ALA A 109 -7.80 5.21 13.21
CA ALA A 109 -7.07 5.07 11.96
C ALA A 109 -6.27 3.77 11.85
N PHE A 110 -5.53 3.39 12.89
CA PHE A 110 -4.54 2.32 12.84
C PHE A 110 -4.91 1.09 13.68
N GLY A 111 -6.02 1.13 14.41
CA GLY A 111 -6.55 0.00 15.15
C GLY A 111 -7.20 -1.08 14.27
N GLY A 112 -7.56 -2.20 14.88
CA GLY A 112 -8.21 -3.32 14.21
C GLY A 112 -7.26 -4.35 13.60
N GLY A 113 -5.95 -4.10 13.64
CA GLY A 113 -4.92 -5.08 13.31
C GLY A 113 -4.91 -5.50 11.84
N MET A 114 -4.58 -6.77 11.61
CA MET A 114 -4.43 -7.36 10.28
C MET A 114 -5.62 -8.24 9.93
N LEU A 115 -6.04 -8.19 8.67
CA LEU A 115 -7.18 -8.92 8.14
C LEU A 115 -6.74 -9.72 6.92
N ARG A 116 -7.07 -11.01 6.90
CA ARG A 116 -6.91 -11.86 5.71
C ARG A 116 -8.19 -11.80 4.91
N VAL A 117 -8.17 -11.13 3.77
CA VAL A 117 -9.28 -11.20 2.81
C VAL A 117 -9.26 -12.59 2.19
N GLU A 118 -10.35 -13.33 2.39
CA GLU A 118 -10.53 -14.67 1.84
C GLU A 118 -11.06 -14.61 0.42
N GLN A 119 -12.06 -13.74 0.20
CA GLN A 119 -12.75 -13.61 -1.08
C GLN A 119 -13.38 -12.23 -1.21
N THR A 120 -13.40 -11.68 -2.42
CA THR A 120 -14.17 -10.49 -2.73
C THR A 120 -14.71 -10.50 -4.16
N SER A 121 -15.95 -10.05 -4.35
CA SER A 121 -16.52 -9.78 -5.68
C SER A 121 -16.27 -8.34 -6.17
N SER A 122 -15.67 -7.46 -5.35
CA SER A 122 -15.41 -6.07 -5.75
C SER A 122 -14.37 -5.99 -6.85
N LYS A 123 -14.69 -5.26 -7.92
CA LYS A 123 -13.76 -5.01 -9.03
C LYS A 123 -12.64 -4.08 -8.58
N VAL A 124 -12.98 -3.03 -7.83
CA VAL A 124 -12.00 -2.10 -7.22
C VAL A 124 -11.00 -2.87 -6.35
N MET A 125 -11.49 -3.72 -5.45
CA MET A 125 -10.62 -4.47 -4.55
C MET A 125 -9.71 -5.41 -5.31
N ASN A 126 -10.23 -6.16 -6.27
CA ASN A 126 -9.43 -7.09 -7.07
C ASN A 126 -8.40 -6.38 -7.97
N GLN A 127 -8.68 -5.15 -8.41
CA GLN A 127 -7.72 -4.32 -9.16
C GLN A 127 -6.59 -3.78 -8.27
N LEU A 128 -6.90 -3.41 -7.02
CA LEU A 128 -5.95 -2.79 -6.10
C LEU A 128 -5.20 -3.78 -5.20
N CYS A 129 -5.81 -4.92 -4.88
CA CYS A 129 -5.33 -5.87 -3.88
C CYS A 129 -5.61 -7.33 -4.29
N PRO A 130 -4.57 -8.16 -4.48
CA PRO A 130 -3.14 -7.83 -4.39
C PRO A 130 -2.59 -7.18 -5.68
N ALA A 131 -3.45 -6.71 -6.59
CA ALA A 131 -3.03 -6.15 -7.89
C ALA A 131 -2.16 -7.11 -8.71
N GLU A 132 -2.59 -8.37 -8.85
CA GLU A 132 -1.86 -9.34 -9.66
C GLU A 132 -1.95 -8.98 -11.15
N ALA A 133 -0.80 -8.83 -11.79
CA ALA A 133 -0.64 -8.46 -13.19
C ALA A 133 0.12 -9.53 -13.98
N THR A 134 0.26 -10.74 -13.45
CA THR A 134 0.99 -11.85 -14.10
C THR A 134 0.56 -12.06 -15.54
N SER A 135 -0.76 -12.04 -15.81
CA SER A 135 -1.32 -12.26 -17.15
C SER A 135 -0.83 -11.25 -18.19
N GLN A 136 -0.42 -10.07 -17.75
CA GLN A 136 0.02 -8.95 -18.57
C GLN A 136 1.52 -9.00 -18.89
N LEU A 137 2.27 -9.87 -18.19
CA LEU A 137 3.67 -10.09 -18.49
C LEU A 137 3.85 -10.79 -19.85
N PRO A 138 4.94 -10.48 -20.59
CA PRO A 138 5.34 -11.25 -21.76
C PRO A 138 5.43 -12.75 -21.45
N VAL A 139 5.07 -13.60 -22.42
CA VAL A 139 5.07 -15.07 -22.25
C VAL A 139 6.39 -15.57 -21.66
N ARG A 140 7.52 -15.08 -22.18
CA ARG A 140 8.84 -15.46 -21.69
C ARG A 140 9.09 -15.07 -20.23
N ALA A 141 8.58 -13.93 -19.77
CA ALA A 141 8.71 -13.53 -18.37
C ALA A 141 7.91 -14.46 -17.45
N LYS A 142 6.68 -14.84 -17.85
CA LYS A 142 5.88 -15.83 -17.11
C LYS A 142 6.56 -17.19 -17.01
N GLU A 143 7.24 -17.64 -18.07
CA GLU A 143 8.03 -18.88 -18.05
C GLU A 143 9.25 -18.78 -17.13
N LEU A 144 9.94 -17.64 -17.12
CA LEU A 144 11.15 -17.44 -16.32
C LEU A 144 10.87 -17.31 -14.82
N LEU A 145 9.73 -16.72 -14.44
CA LEU A 145 9.41 -16.48 -13.03
C LEU A 145 9.47 -17.75 -12.17
N PRO A 146 8.83 -18.89 -12.51
CA PRO A 146 8.98 -20.12 -11.75
C PRO A 146 10.42 -20.68 -11.77
N MET A 147 11.15 -20.49 -12.88
CA MET A 147 12.51 -21.03 -13.04
C MET A 147 13.53 -20.40 -12.08
N VAL A 148 13.29 -19.16 -11.64
CA VAL A 148 14.14 -18.48 -10.65
C VAL A 148 13.69 -18.74 -9.20
N GLY A 149 12.82 -19.73 -8.97
CA GLY A 149 12.32 -20.09 -7.64
C GLY A 149 11.26 -19.12 -7.09
N SER A 150 10.62 -18.32 -7.95
CA SER A 150 9.49 -17.48 -7.56
C SER A 150 8.16 -18.24 -7.70
N SER A 151 7.08 -17.67 -7.15
CA SER A 151 5.75 -18.25 -7.26
C SER A 151 5.13 -18.20 -8.67
N GLY A 152 5.85 -17.68 -9.67
CA GLY A 152 5.30 -17.48 -11.01
C GLY A 152 4.28 -16.34 -11.11
N LYS A 153 4.13 -15.54 -10.04
CA LYS A 153 3.13 -14.47 -9.94
C LYS A 153 3.79 -13.10 -9.84
N TYR A 154 3.17 -12.12 -10.46
CA TYR A 154 3.63 -10.74 -10.47
C TYR A 154 2.54 -9.81 -9.96
N PHE A 155 2.90 -8.93 -9.02
CA PHE A 155 1.97 -8.04 -8.35
C PHE A 155 2.42 -6.58 -8.48
N GLU A 156 1.52 -5.71 -8.89
CA GLU A 156 1.78 -4.30 -9.20
C GLU A 156 1.16 -3.35 -8.18
N MET A 157 1.17 -3.70 -6.91
CA MET A 157 0.45 -2.95 -5.86
C MET A 157 0.81 -1.45 -5.84
N TYR A 158 2.10 -1.14 -6.03
CA TYR A 158 2.57 0.25 -6.12
C TYR A 158 1.94 0.99 -7.31
N ALA A 159 2.01 0.40 -8.50
CA ALA A 159 1.49 1.00 -9.72
C ALA A 159 -0.05 1.07 -9.68
N ALA A 160 -0.71 -0.01 -9.27
CA ALA A 160 -2.15 -0.07 -9.12
C ALA A 160 -2.64 1.07 -8.22
N ARG A 161 -2.03 1.30 -7.06
CA ARG A 161 -2.41 2.41 -6.17
C ARG A 161 -2.09 3.79 -6.74
N ASN A 162 -0.91 3.97 -7.33
CA ASN A 162 -0.50 5.28 -7.84
C ASN A 162 -1.23 5.70 -9.11
N TYR A 163 -1.64 4.76 -9.95
CA TYR A 163 -2.29 5.03 -11.23
C TYR A 163 -3.79 4.70 -11.22
N PHE A 164 -4.36 4.35 -10.06
CA PHE A 164 -5.79 4.17 -9.94
C PHE A 164 -6.53 5.48 -10.20
N GLU A 165 -7.34 5.52 -11.26
CA GLU A 165 -8.22 6.66 -11.62
C GLU A 165 -7.57 8.04 -11.65
N ARG A 166 -6.26 8.13 -11.95
CA ARG A 166 -5.65 9.46 -12.16
C ARG A 166 -6.13 10.02 -13.51
N PRO A 167 -6.64 11.26 -13.57
CA PRO A 167 -7.22 11.85 -14.79
C PRO A 167 -6.30 11.85 -16.02
N PHE A 168 -4.98 11.77 -15.80
CA PHE A 168 -3.96 11.85 -16.86
C PHE A 168 -3.08 10.59 -16.95
N PHE A 169 -3.28 9.63 -16.06
CA PHE A 169 -2.48 8.40 -16.02
C PHE A 169 -3.40 7.24 -15.66
N ASN A 170 -3.84 6.51 -16.67
CA ASN A 170 -4.49 5.24 -16.41
C ASN A 170 -3.42 4.20 -16.10
N LEU A 171 -3.74 3.24 -15.23
CA LEU A 171 -2.90 2.07 -15.02
C LEU A 171 -2.52 1.45 -16.37
N SER A 172 -3.45 1.33 -17.32
CA SER A 172 -3.20 0.86 -18.69
C SER A 172 -2.17 1.65 -19.51
N SER A 173 -1.73 2.82 -19.03
CA SER A 173 -0.69 3.64 -19.67
C SER A 173 0.71 3.39 -19.11
N THR A 174 0.88 2.55 -18.07
CA THR A 174 2.24 2.18 -17.64
C THR A 174 2.92 1.27 -18.66
N ALA A 175 4.26 1.26 -18.68
CA ALA A 175 5.06 0.52 -19.63
C ALA A 175 4.75 -1.00 -19.66
N ILE A 176 4.27 -1.56 -18.56
CA ILE A 176 3.92 -2.98 -18.47
C ILE A 176 2.63 -3.29 -19.25
N HIS A 177 1.68 -2.37 -19.26
CA HIS A 177 0.44 -2.51 -20.05
C HIS A 177 0.57 -1.95 -21.46
N ALA A 178 1.49 -1.01 -21.69
CA ALA A 178 1.78 -0.41 -22.99
C ALA A 178 2.64 -1.35 -23.87
N GLY A 179 2.12 -2.53 -24.21
CA GLY A 179 2.84 -3.50 -25.05
C GLY A 179 2.37 -4.93 -24.86
N ALA A 180 1.79 -5.26 -23.70
CA ALA A 180 0.78 -6.31 -23.65
C ALA A 180 -0.29 -5.90 -24.68
N GLY A 181 -0.62 -6.75 -25.65
CA GLY A 181 -1.67 -6.42 -26.63
C GLY A 181 -3.01 -6.16 -25.93
N LYS A 182 -4.14 -6.27 -26.61
CA LYS A 182 -5.43 -6.48 -25.92
C LYS A 182 -5.43 -7.87 -25.23
N ALA A 183 -4.44 -8.12 -24.39
CA ALA A 183 -4.07 -9.39 -23.84
C ALA A 183 -5.05 -9.67 -22.72
N ALA A 184 -6.07 -10.43 -23.14
CA ALA A 184 -7.07 -11.12 -22.37
C ALA A 184 -7.85 -10.21 -21.42
N ASP A 185 -9.15 -10.11 -21.68
CA ASP A 185 -10.12 -10.12 -20.58
C ASP A 185 -9.65 -11.19 -19.61
N ALA A 186 -8.96 -10.77 -18.53
CA ALA A 186 -8.43 -11.68 -17.54
C ALA A 186 -9.64 -12.48 -17.08
N SER A 187 -9.72 -13.74 -17.52
CA SER A 187 -10.83 -14.60 -17.17
C SER A 187 -10.90 -14.54 -15.65
N ALA A 188 -12.06 -14.19 -15.13
CA ALA A 188 -12.32 -14.01 -13.70
C ALA A 188 -12.11 -15.32 -12.88
N GLU A 189 -11.50 -16.32 -13.50
CA GLU A 189 -11.44 -17.72 -13.09
C GLU A 189 -10.09 -18.10 -12.47
N ASP A 190 -9.02 -17.32 -12.67
CA ASP A 190 -7.71 -17.68 -12.12
C ASP A 190 -7.47 -17.14 -10.71
N SER A 191 -8.03 -17.94 -9.80
CA SER A 191 -7.92 -18.00 -8.33
C SER A 191 -8.35 -16.76 -7.54
N VAL A 192 -9.27 -17.01 -6.60
CA VAL A 192 -9.56 -16.08 -5.51
C VAL A 192 -8.24 -15.79 -4.79
N LYS A 193 -7.78 -14.54 -4.88
CA LYS A 193 -6.50 -14.13 -4.33
C LYS A 193 -6.72 -13.82 -2.87
N ARG A 194 -6.35 -14.77 -2.00
CA ARG A 194 -6.25 -14.49 -0.57
C ARG A 194 -5.11 -13.51 -0.35
N TYR A 195 -5.33 -12.50 0.47
CA TYR A 195 -4.27 -11.55 0.83
C TYR A 195 -4.50 -10.99 2.22
N VAL A 196 -3.43 -10.49 2.82
CA VAL A 196 -3.46 -9.86 4.14
C VAL A 196 -3.30 -8.36 3.99
N VAL A 197 -4.17 -7.59 4.63
CA VAL A 197 -4.13 -6.12 4.65
C VAL A 197 -4.37 -5.60 6.06
N PRO A 198 -3.85 -4.40 6.40
CA PRO A 198 -4.27 -3.71 7.60
C PRO A 198 -5.75 -3.35 7.55
N ALA A 199 -6.43 -3.32 8.70
CA ALA A 199 -7.83 -2.91 8.81
C ALA A 199 -8.09 -1.53 8.18
N PHE A 200 -7.16 -0.58 8.34
CA PHE A 200 -7.17 0.72 7.67
C PHE A 200 -7.34 0.61 6.15
N GLU A 201 -6.53 -0.24 5.51
CA GLU A 201 -6.53 -0.38 4.05
C GLU A 201 -7.82 -1.05 3.59
N LEU A 202 -8.35 -2.03 4.34
CA LEU A 202 -9.66 -2.62 4.03
C LEU A 202 -10.78 -1.57 4.12
N ARG A 203 -10.81 -0.71 5.14
CA ARG A 203 -11.79 0.39 5.24
C ARG A 203 -11.72 1.33 4.05
N ARG A 204 -10.50 1.67 3.61
CA ARG A 204 -10.27 2.50 2.42
C ARG A 204 -10.82 1.84 1.16
N LEU A 205 -10.55 0.55 0.96
CA LEU A 205 -11.02 -0.22 -0.18
C LEU A 205 -12.55 -0.36 -0.21
N LEU A 206 -13.17 -0.61 0.95
CA LEU A 206 -14.62 -0.63 1.10
C LEU A 206 -15.25 0.72 0.74
N ALA A 207 -14.64 1.82 1.18
CA ALA A 207 -15.10 3.16 0.83
C ALA A 207 -15.11 3.39 -0.69
N LEU A 208 -14.05 2.99 -1.39
CA LEU A 208 -13.98 3.10 -2.85
C LEU A 208 -15.02 2.21 -3.55
N ALA A 209 -15.21 0.97 -3.11
CA ALA A 209 -16.22 0.08 -3.67
C ALA A 209 -17.64 0.65 -3.51
N ARG A 210 -17.94 1.26 -2.34
CA ARG A 210 -19.20 1.94 -2.04
C ARG A 210 -19.41 3.19 -2.87
N GLU A 211 -18.37 4.01 -3.05
CA GLU A 211 -18.41 5.20 -3.91
C GLU A 211 -18.79 4.83 -5.34
N ARG A 212 -18.30 3.69 -5.83
CA ARG A 212 -18.66 3.11 -7.14
C ARG A 212 -19.98 2.37 -7.17
N LYS A 213 -20.68 2.26 -6.03
CA LYS A 213 -21.95 1.53 -5.90
C LYS A 213 -21.86 0.09 -6.40
N GLU A 214 -20.74 -0.58 -6.13
CA GLU A 214 -20.59 -1.99 -6.45
C GLU A 214 -21.57 -2.83 -5.63
N THR A 215 -22.04 -3.95 -6.21
CA THR A 215 -22.55 -5.07 -5.42
C THR A 215 -21.34 -5.84 -4.94
N LEU A 216 -21.21 -5.99 -3.63
CA LEU A 216 -20.01 -6.47 -2.97
C LEU A 216 -20.34 -7.65 -2.06
N GLU A 217 -19.67 -8.76 -2.31
CA GLU A 217 -19.54 -9.89 -1.40
C GLU A 217 -18.10 -9.91 -0.93
N LEU A 218 -17.89 -9.84 0.38
CA LEU A 218 -16.57 -9.83 0.99
C LEU A 218 -16.54 -10.79 2.17
N THR A 219 -15.54 -11.66 2.18
CA THR A 219 -15.24 -12.52 3.31
C THR A 219 -13.81 -12.25 3.76
N TYR A 220 -13.61 -11.99 5.06
CA TYR A 220 -12.27 -11.83 5.64
C TYR A 220 -12.17 -12.47 7.01
N THR A 221 -10.96 -12.83 7.41
CA THR A 221 -10.62 -13.42 8.71
C THR A 221 -9.76 -12.45 9.50
N LYS A 222 -10.09 -12.25 10.79
CA LYS A 222 -9.29 -11.41 11.69
C LYS A 222 -8.03 -12.16 12.11
N ILE A 223 -6.86 -11.56 11.92
CA ILE A 223 -5.57 -12.16 12.28
C ILE A 223 -5.19 -11.70 13.69
N PRO A 224 -4.89 -12.62 14.63
CA PRO A 224 -4.39 -12.26 15.95
C PRO A 224 -3.10 -11.44 15.86
N SER A 225 -2.97 -10.41 16.69
CA SER A 225 -1.79 -9.55 16.73
C SER A 225 -0.50 -10.30 17.10
N SER A 226 -0.60 -11.48 17.69
CA SER A 226 0.54 -12.35 17.98
C SER A 226 1.14 -13.01 16.74
N MET A 227 0.40 -13.15 15.63
CA MET A 227 0.89 -13.79 14.40
C MET A 227 1.62 -12.78 13.52
N ARG A 228 2.82 -13.13 13.06
CA ARG A 228 3.71 -12.20 12.35
C ARG A 228 4.20 -12.71 11.00
N THR A 229 3.99 -13.99 10.69
CA THR A 229 4.55 -14.61 9.49
C THR A 229 3.48 -14.93 8.46
N VAL A 230 3.87 -14.89 7.18
CA VAL A 230 2.98 -15.24 6.05
C VAL A 230 2.48 -16.69 6.16
N SER A 231 3.32 -17.60 6.66
CA SER A 231 2.95 -19.02 6.83
C SER A 231 1.85 -19.20 7.90
N GLU A 232 1.95 -18.51 9.04
CA GLU A 232 0.89 -18.46 10.06
C GLU A 232 -0.40 -17.89 9.46
N TRP A 233 -0.29 -16.73 8.79
CA TRP A 233 -1.46 -16.08 8.20
C TRP A 233 -2.12 -16.92 7.11
N ARG A 234 -1.39 -17.76 6.37
CA ARG A 234 -1.96 -18.59 5.31
C ARG A 234 -2.85 -19.72 5.86
N THR A 235 -2.43 -20.32 6.98
CA THR A 235 -3.03 -21.54 7.51
C THR A 235 -3.96 -21.30 8.69
N MET A 236 -3.89 -20.12 9.31
CA MET A 236 -4.70 -19.82 10.47
C MET A 236 -6.20 -19.95 10.19
N LYS A 237 -6.93 -20.38 11.22
CA LYS A 237 -8.38 -20.23 11.34
C LYS A 237 -8.63 -19.14 12.39
N GLY A 238 -9.75 -18.47 12.29
CA GLY A 238 -10.07 -17.35 13.17
C GLY A 238 -11.48 -16.85 12.94
N THR A 239 -11.84 -15.79 13.66
CA THR A 239 -13.12 -15.10 13.49
C THR A 239 -13.25 -14.59 12.06
N GLN A 240 -14.24 -15.09 11.33
CA GLN A 240 -14.52 -14.72 9.95
C GLN A 240 -15.69 -13.74 9.91
N VAL A 241 -15.58 -12.73 9.04
CA VAL A 241 -16.63 -11.76 8.78
C VAL A 241 -17.06 -11.90 7.33
N GLN A 242 -18.37 -11.94 7.11
CA GLN A 242 -18.99 -11.97 5.80
C GLN A 242 -19.85 -10.72 5.65
N LEU A 243 -19.59 -9.96 4.60
CA LEU A 243 -20.28 -8.73 4.23
C LEU A 243 -20.92 -8.90 2.84
N LEU A 244 -22.20 -8.59 2.76
CA LEU A 244 -22.95 -8.44 1.52
C LEU A 244 -23.48 -7.01 1.45
N GLU A 245 -23.10 -6.29 0.41
CA GLU A 245 -23.62 -4.96 0.07
C GLU A 245 -24.20 -4.93 -1.34
N GLU A 246 -25.29 -4.19 -1.51
CA GLU A 246 -25.90 -3.93 -2.80
C GLU A 246 -25.92 -2.43 -3.07
N LYS A 247 -25.30 -2.00 -4.17
CA LYS A 247 -25.28 -0.59 -4.59
C LYS A 247 -24.81 0.36 -3.48
N GLY A 248 -23.79 -0.06 -2.72
CA GLY A 248 -23.20 0.70 -1.61
C GLY A 248 -24.04 0.71 -0.33
N ARG A 249 -25.08 -0.13 -0.20
CA ARG A 249 -25.82 -0.32 1.05
C ARG A 249 -25.57 -1.70 1.60
N THR A 250 -25.22 -1.79 2.88
CA THR A 250 -25.06 -3.07 3.57
C THR A 250 -26.40 -3.80 3.65
N VAL A 251 -26.45 -5.00 3.08
CA VAL A 251 -27.63 -5.90 3.14
C VAL A 251 -27.48 -6.87 4.29
N LYS A 252 -26.28 -7.43 4.47
CA LYS A 252 -26.00 -8.41 5.52
C LYS A 252 -24.55 -8.28 5.97
N CYS A 253 -24.33 -8.33 7.28
CA CYS A 253 -23.00 -8.48 7.85
C CYS A 253 -23.08 -9.48 8.99
N THR A 254 -22.30 -10.55 8.91
CA THR A 254 -22.27 -11.61 9.93
C THR A 254 -20.85 -11.95 10.34
N VAL A 255 -20.66 -12.19 11.62
CA VAL A 255 -19.42 -12.69 12.21
C VAL A 255 -19.61 -14.17 12.54
N SER A 256 -18.71 -15.01 12.08
CA SER A 256 -18.65 -16.44 12.38
C SER A 256 -17.44 -16.70 13.28
N GLU A 257 -17.69 -17.21 14.47
CA GLU A 257 -16.63 -17.66 15.37
C GLU A 257 -16.15 -19.08 15.02
N GLU A 258 -15.01 -19.49 15.56
CA GLU A 258 -14.48 -20.85 15.36
C GLU A 258 -15.40 -21.95 15.91
N SER A 259 -16.25 -21.60 16.89
CA SER A 259 -17.30 -22.45 17.43
C SER A 259 -18.41 -22.79 16.40
N GLY A 260 -18.42 -22.10 15.25
CA GLY A 260 -19.47 -22.17 14.25
C GLY A 260 -20.67 -21.26 14.57
N GLN A 261 -20.66 -20.57 15.70
CA GLN A 261 -21.69 -19.59 16.04
C GLN A 261 -21.61 -18.39 15.09
N GLN A 262 -22.75 -18.03 14.52
CA GLN A 262 -22.91 -16.85 13.67
C GLN A 262 -23.73 -15.78 14.38
N THR A 263 -23.24 -14.56 14.38
CA THR A 263 -23.91 -13.38 14.94
C THR A 263 -23.91 -12.23 13.94
N ALA A 264 -24.80 -11.26 14.11
CA ALA A 264 -24.76 -10.04 13.31
C ALA A 264 -23.52 -9.22 13.67
N CYS A 265 -22.93 -8.52 12.70
CA CYS A 265 -21.82 -7.60 12.98
C CYS A 265 -22.24 -6.48 13.92
N GLU A 266 -21.39 -6.19 14.90
CA GLU A 266 -21.52 -4.98 15.73
C GLU A 266 -21.21 -3.72 14.90
N SER A 267 -21.73 -2.56 15.33
CA SER A 267 -21.46 -1.27 14.66
C SER A 267 -19.98 -0.88 14.61
N THR A 268 -19.16 -1.51 15.44
CA THR A 268 -17.70 -1.35 15.52
C THR A 268 -16.92 -2.26 14.56
N GLU A 269 -17.59 -3.16 13.85
CA GLU A 269 -16.93 -4.06 12.90
C GLU A 269 -16.30 -3.28 11.74
N ILE A 270 -15.09 -3.66 11.31
CA ILE A 270 -14.33 -2.96 10.26
C ILE A 270 -15.15 -2.81 8.98
N ALA A 271 -15.93 -3.84 8.65
CA ALA A 271 -16.86 -3.82 7.53
C ALA A 271 -17.90 -2.69 7.60
N LEU A 272 -18.31 -2.24 8.79
CA LEU A 272 -19.36 -1.24 9.00
C LEU A 272 -18.82 0.16 9.33
N LEU A 273 -17.53 0.28 9.66
CA LEU A 273 -16.92 1.56 9.98
C LEU A 273 -16.90 2.52 8.77
N PRO A 274 -16.91 3.85 9.02
CA PRO A 274 -16.77 4.83 7.97
C PRO A 274 -15.40 4.76 7.30
N PRO A 275 -15.23 5.41 6.12
CA PRO A 275 -13.93 5.57 5.49
C PRO A 275 -12.91 6.17 6.47
N PRO A 276 -11.63 5.83 6.37
CA PRO A 276 -10.61 6.52 7.16
C PRO A 276 -10.57 8.01 6.83
N PRO A 277 -10.08 8.86 7.76
CA PRO A 277 -9.92 10.30 7.52
C PRO A 277 -9.24 10.59 6.18
N SER A 278 -9.78 11.54 5.41
CA SER A 278 -9.34 11.82 4.03
C SER A 278 -7.84 12.13 3.92
N TRP A 279 -7.29 12.87 4.90
CA TRP A 279 -5.87 13.21 4.93
C TRP A 279 -4.96 11.98 5.08
N LEU A 280 -5.43 10.89 5.71
CA LEU A 280 -4.70 9.63 5.85
C LEU A 280 -4.74 8.81 4.57
N GLN A 281 -5.74 9.00 3.71
CA GLN A 281 -5.84 8.27 2.45
C GLN A 281 -4.69 8.63 1.50
N TRP A 282 -4.08 9.81 1.68
CA TRP A 282 -2.90 10.27 0.95
C TRP A 282 -1.61 9.63 1.46
N MET A 283 -1.60 9.07 2.66
CA MET A 283 -0.44 8.37 3.17
C MET A 283 -0.34 6.97 2.56
N LEU A 284 0.88 6.54 2.22
CA LEU A 284 1.14 5.17 1.80
C LEU A 284 0.85 4.20 2.96
N ALA A 285 -0.21 3.41 2.81
CA ALA A 285 -0.47 2.28 3.70
C ALA A 285 0.39 1.10 3.28
N PRO A 286 0.70 0.17 4.21
CA PRO A 286 1.36 -1.08 3.86
C PRO A 286 0.62 -1.81 2.73
N TYR A 287 1.40 -2.35 1.81
CA TYR A 287 0.87 -3.08 0.67
C TYR A 287 0.18 -4.38 1.13
N PRO A 288 -0.86 -4.83 0.39
CA PRO A 288 -1.44 -6.15 0.64
C PRO A 288 -0.37 -7.22 0.50
N VAL A 289 -0.38 -8.22 1.39
CA VAL A 289 0.51 -9.37 1.29
C VAL A 289 -0.24 -10.51 0.61
N PRO A 290 0.07 -10.87 -0.64
CA PRO A 290 -0.61 -11.93 -1.36
C PRO A 290 -0.27 -13.27 -0.72
N LEU A 291 -1.27 -14.09 -0.44
CA LEU A 291 -1.08 -15.43 0.09
C LEU A 291 -1.08 -16.42 -1.07
N VAL A 292 0.08 -16.61 -1.68
CA VAL A 292 0.25 -17.57 -2.79
C VAL A 292 0.44 -18.98 -2.23
N ASP A 293 -0.38 -19.91 -2.69
CA ASP A 293 -0.26 -21.34 -2.41
C ASP A 293 0.88 -21.93 -3.25
N TRP A 294 2.11 -21.78 -2.76
CA TRP A 294 3.33 -22.30 -3.36
C TRP A 294 3.99 -23.26 -2.36
N GLU A 295 4.21 -24.51 -2.80
CA GLU A 295 4.52 -25.67 -1.95
C GLU A 295 5.89 -25.62 -1.27
N THR A 296 6.83 -24.82 -1.79
CA THR A 296 8.25 -25.04 -1.49
C THR A 296 8.91 -23.99 -0.61
N HIS A 297 8.35 -22.79 -0.40
CA HIS A 297 8.93 -21.79 0.51
C HIS A 297 7.88 -21.12 1.41
N ASN A 298 8.19 -21.11 2.71
CA ASN A 298 7.45 -20.39 3.77
C ASN A 298 7.60 -18.86 3.65
N GLU A 299 8.41 -18.39 2.71
CA GLU A 299 8.70 -16.99 2.46
C GLU A 299 8.43 -16.68 0.99
N ILE A 300 7.80 -15.53 0.72
CA ILE A 300 7.65 -15.04 -0.64
C ILE A 300 8.92 -14.27 -0.95
N HIS A 301 9.88 -14.90 -1.64
CA HIS A 301 11.12 -14.23 -2.01
C HIS A 301 10.88 -13.18 -3.11
N CYS A 302 11.55 -12.03 -2.98
CA CYS A 302 11.73 -11.09 -4.08
C CYS A 302 12.67 -11.77 -5.09
N SER A 303 12.14 -12.30 -6.20
CA SER A 303 12.99 -12.63 -7.34
C SER A 303 13.19 -11.37 -8.16
N THR A 304 14.44 -10.91 -8.28
CA THR A 304 14.92 -9.84 -9.17
C THR A 304 14.95 -10.28 -10.63
#